data_AF-A0A178XPN1-F1
#
_entry.id   AF-A0A178XPN1-F1
#
_cell.length_a   1.000
_cell.length_b   1.000
_cell.length_c   1.000
_cell.angle_alpha   90.00
_cell.angle_beta   90.00
_cell.angle_gamma   90.00
#
_symmetry.space_group_name_H-M   'P 1'
#
loop_
_entity.id
_entity.type
_entity.pdbx_description
1 polymer ?
#
loop_
_entity_poly.entity_id
_entity_poly.type
_entity_poly.pdbx_seq_one_letter_code
_entity_poly.pdbx_strand_id
1 'polypeptide(L)'
;MPIDIEAKPLKAQGLDIELINWRGIFAPPRVEGADLDALKAAVDNTVKSQQWKDIVKARGWTDYYAPSDEFKGFIASETERVRTILTSIGLAN
;
A
#
# COMPACT_ATOMS: atom_id res chain seq x y z
N MET A 1 1.21 6.28 27.09
CA MET A 1 0.40 7.51 27.11
C MET A 1 -0.87 7.22 26.36
N PRO A 2 -2.06 7.44 26.94
CA PRO A 2 -3.29 7.35 26.18
C PRO A 2 -3.33 8.56 25.25
N ILE A 3 -3.31 8.32 23.94
CA ILE A 3 -3.50 9.37 22.94
C ILE A 3 -5.01 9.43 22.70
N ASP A 4 -5.77 9.98 23.64
CA ASP A 4 -7.23 10.18 23.50
C ASP A 4 -7.56 11.47 22.71
N ILE A 5 -6.74 11.79 21.69
CA ILE A 5 -7.06 12.84 20.73
C ILE A 5 -7.56 12.13 19.48
N GLU A 6 -8.87 12.21 19.25
CA GLU A 6 -9.49 11.68 18.05
C GLU A 6 -9.06 12.53 16.83
N ALA A 7 -8.07 12.03 16.09
CA ALA A 7 -7.54 12.70 14.91
C ALA A 7 -8.46 12.47 13.70
N LYS A 8 -9.01 13.55 13.14
CA LYS A 8 -9.79 13.48 11.91
C LYS A 8 -8.86 13.43 10.68
N PRO A 9 -9.21 12.68 9.62
CA PRO A 9 -8.51 12.76 8.35
C PRO A 9 -8.45 14.21 7.84
N LEU A 10 -7.35 14.61 7.18
CA LEU A 10 -7.19 15.97 6.63
C LEU A 10 -8.33 16.34 5.66
N LYS A 11 -8.79 15.35 4.88
CA LYS A 11 -9.95 15.48 3.97
C LYS A 11 -11.23 15.90 4.69
N ALA A 12 -11.49 15.37 5.88
CA ALA A 12 -12.64 15.76 6.70
C ALA A 12 -12.52 17.17 7.32
N GLN A 13 -11.33 17.77 7.22
CA GLN A 13 -11.03 19.12 7.70
C GLN A 13 -10.99 20.15 6.54
N GLY A 14 -11.39 19.76 5.32
CA GLY A 14 -11.44 20.66 4.16
C GLY A 14 -10.13 20.75 3.37
N LEU A 15 -9.12 19.97 3.73
CA LEU A 15 -7.87 19.85 2.97
C LEU A 15 -7.94 18.55 2.16
N ASP A 16 -8.01 18.63 0.82
CA ASP A 16 -8.03 17.43 -0.04
C ASP A 16 -6.64 16.78 -0.13
N ILE A 17 -6.20 16.24 1.01
CA ILE A 17 -4.91 15.61 1.23
C ILE A 17 -5.16 14.23 1.81
N GLU A 18 -4.66 13.23 1.09
CA GLU A 18 -4.62 11.85 1.54
C GLU A 18 -3.29 11.24 1.13
N LEU A 19 -2.61 10.61 2.09
CA LEU A 19 -1.37 9.91 1.86
C LEU A 19 -1.34 8.66 2.73
N ILE A 20 -1.15 7.51 2.08
CA ILE A 20 -0.96 6.23 2.75
C ILE A 20 0.50 5.83 2.58
N ASN A 21 1.17 5.54 3.69
CA ASN A 21 2.51 4.97 3.66
C ASN A 21 2.42 3.45 3.45
N TRP A 22 2.49 3.01 2.19
CA TRP A 22 2.29 1.61 1.80
C TRP A 22 3.61 0.85 1.62
N ARG A 23 3.54 -0.48 1.53
CA ARG A 23 4.67 -1.38 1.23
C ARG A 23 4.25 -2.36 0.15
N GLY A 24 5.19 -2.77 -0.69
CA GLY A 24 4.97 -3.70 -1.80
C GLY A 24 5.96 -4.85 -1.81
N ILE A 25 5.53 -5.99 -2.35
CA ILE A 25 6.38 -7.14 -2.66
C ILE A 25 6.48 -7.24 -4.18
N PHE A 26 7.70 -7.36 -4.70
CA PHE A 26 7.97 -7.40 -6.13
C PHE A 26 8.81 -8.63 -6.47
N ALA A 27 8.43 -9.32 -7.55
CA ALA A 27 9.24 -10.36 -8.16
C ALA A 27 10.05 -9.79 -9.34
N PRO A 28 11.23 -10.34 -9.66
CA PRO A 28 11.98 -9.96 -10.85
C PRO A 28 11.17 -10.18 -12.14
N PRO A 29 11.41 -9.41 -13.23
CA PRO A 29 10.67 -9.55 -14.49
C PRO A 29 10.72 -10.93 -15.15
N ARG A 30 11.70 -11.76 -14.77
CA ARG A 30 11.90 -13.12 -15.28
C ARG A 30 11.07 -14.18 -14.55
N VAL A 31 10.37 -13.82 -13.47
CA VAL A 31 9.53 -14.75 -12.71
C VAL A 31 8.12 -14.75 -13.31
N GLU A 32 7.72 -15.88 -13.88
CA GLU A 32 6.48 -16.03 -14.62
C GLU A 32 5.86 -17.42 -14.43
N GLY A 33 4.65 -17.63 -14.97
CA GLY A 33 3.95 -18.90 -14.91
C GLY A 33 3.78 -19.43 -13.49
N ALA A 34 4.06 -20.73 -13.30
CA ALA A 34 3.82 -21.43 -12.05
C ALA A 34 4.60 -20.83 -10.85
N ASP A 35 5.81 -20.33 -11.06
CA ASP A 35 6.61 -19.72 -10.00
C ASP A 35 5.99 -18.41 -9.51
N LEU A 36 5.51 -17.58 -10.45
CA LEU A 36 4.81 -16.36 -10.11
C LEU A 36 3.49 -16.66 -9.38
N ASP A 37 2.75 -17.67 -9.82
CA ASP A 37 1.48 -18.05 -9.19
C ASP A 37 1.69 -18.63 -7.78
N ALA A 38 2.78 -19.37 -7.56
CA ALA A 38 3.17 -19.82 -6.23
C ALA A 38 3.46 -18.66 -5.28
N LEU A 39 4.15 -17.62 -5.75
CA LEU A 39 4.42 -16.41 -4.95
C LEU A 39 3.13 -15.63 -4.65
N LYS A 40 2.24 -15.45 -5.64
CA LYS A 40 0.93 -14.81 -5.43
C LYS A 40 0.13 -15.54 -4.36
N ALA A 41 0.05 -16.87 -4.45
CA ALA A 41 -0.66 -17.70 -3.49
C ALA A 41 -0.03 -17.64 -2.09
N ALA A 42 1.29 -17.61 -1.98
CA ALA A 42 1.98 -17.49 -0.71
C ALA A 42 1.65 -16.17 0.00
N VAL A 43 1.65 -15.04 -0.72
CA VAL A 43 1.28 -13.72 -0.17
C VAL A 43 -0.19 -13.70 0.22
N ASP A 44 -1.08 -14.17 -0.65
CA ASP A 44 -2.53 -14.23 -0.42
C ASP A 44 -2.89 -15.05 0.83
N ASN A 45 -2.26 -16.23 0.98
CA ASN A 45 -2.43 -17.06 2.18
C ASN A 45 -1.88 -16.37 3.43
N THR A 46 -0.77 -15.65 3.31
CA THR A 46 -0.16 -14.92 4.43
C THR A 46 -1.09 -13.83 4.94
N VAL A 47 -1.62 -12.98 4.06
CA VAL A 47 -2.48 -11.85 4.47
C VAL A 47 -3.84 -12.33 5.02
N LYS A 48 -4.32 -13.51 4.59
CA LYS A 48 -5.55 -14.12 5.12
C LYS A 48 -5.37 -14.80 6.48
N SER A 49 -4.13 -15.09 6.87
CA SER A 49 -3.80 -15.82 8.10
C SER A 49 -4.18 -15.04 9.37
N GLN A 50 -4.42 -15.76 10.45
CA GLN A 50 -4.70 -15.14 11.75
C GLN A 50 -3.47 -14.40 12.29
N GLN A 51 -2.28 -14.97 12.07
CA GLN A 51 -1.00 -14.39 12.49
C GLN A 51 -0.78 -13.01 11.87
N TRP A 52 -1.11 -12.84 10.58
CA TRP A 52 -1.04 -11.53 9.92
C TRP A 52 -2.02 -10.53 10.56
N LYS A 53 -3.28 -10.93 10.73
CA LYS A 53 -4.31 -10.07 11.34
C LYS A 53 -3.93 -9.64 12.76
N ASP A 54 -3.34 -10.53 13.53
CA ASP A 54 -2.87 -10.24 14.88
C ASP A 54 -1.71 -9.23 14.87
N ILE A 55 -0.75 -9.39 13.95
CA ILE A 55 0.36 -8.44 13.79
C ILE A 55 -0.12 -7.07 13.34
N VAL A 56 -0.98 -7.00 12.31
CA VAL A 56 -1.54 -5.75 11.79
C VAL A 56 -2.26 -5.00 12.91
N LYS A 57 -3.10 -5.70 13.69
CA LYS A 57 -3.79 -5.13 14.85
C LYS A 57 -2.80 -4.66 15.93
N ALA A 58 -1.83 -5.49 16.29
CA ALA A 58 -0.84 -5.15 17.34
C ALA A 58 0.05 -3.97 16.95
N ARG A 59 0.30 -3.77 15.65
CA ARG A 59 1.08 -2.65 15.11
C ARG A 59 0.24 -1.40 14.81
N GLY A 60 -1.10 -1.49 14.91
CA GLY A 60 -1.99 -0.41 14.52
C GLY A 60 -1.91 -0.07 13.03
N TRP A 61 -1.59 -1.05 12.19
CA TRP A 61 -1.55 -0.87 10.75
C TRP A 61 -2.94 -1.05 10.15
N THR A 62 -3.20 -0.35 9.05
CA THR A 62 -4.34 -0.63 8.19
C THR A 62 -3.95 -1.75 7.23
N ASP A 63 -4.78 -2.79 7.14
CA ASP A 63 -4.59 -3.83 6.14
C ASP A 63 -4.96 -3.27 4.76
N TYR A 64 -3.95 -3.01 3.94
CA TYR A 64 -4.08 -2.39 2.62
C TYR A 64 -3.59 -3.36 1.54
N TYR A 65 -4.05 -4.61 1.62
CA TYR A 65 -3.69 -5.64 0.66
C TYR A 65 -4.40 -5.44 -0.68
N ALA A 66 -3.62 -5.44 -1.75
CA ALA A 66 -4.08 -5.51 -3.13
C ALA A 66 -3.46 -6.76 -3.79
N PRO A 67 -4.25 -7.65 -4.40
CA PRO A 67 -3.73 -8.74 -5.23
C PRO A 67 -2.86 -8.23 -6.38
N SER A 68 -2.03 -9.10 -6.95
CA SER A 68 -1.01 -8.74 -7.96
C SER A 68 -1.51 -7.83 -9.09
N ASP A 69 -2.68 -8.11 -9.68
CA ASP A 69 -3.18 -7.35 -10.83
C ASP A 69 -3.68 -5.95 -10.41
N GLU A 70 -4.37 -5.87 -9.27
CA GLU A 70 -4.78 -4.60 -8.67
C GLU A 70 -3.57 -3.77 -8.25
N PHE A 71 -2.57 -4.42 -7.64
CA PHE A 71 -1.34 -3.78 -7.20
C PHE A 71 -0.54 -3.21 -8.39
N LYS A 72 -0.50 -3.92 -9.52
CA LYS A 72 0.13 -3.40 -10.75
C LYS A 72 -0.55 -2.11 -11.23
N GLY A 73 -1.88 -2.07 -11.21
CA GLY A 73 -2.65 -0.86 -11.53
C GLY A 73 -2.36 0.28 -10.56
N PHE A 74 -2.31 -0.02 -9.26
CA PHE A 74 -1.97 0.94 -8.21
C PHE A 74 -0.58 1.55 -8.40
N ILE A 75 0.44 0.77 -8.75
CA ILE A 75 1.80 1.30 -8.99
C ILE A 75 1.82 2.27 -10.16
N ALA A 76 1.07 2.00 -11.23
CA ALA A 76 0.99 2.91 -12.37
C ALA A 76 0.36 4.26 -11.96
N SER A 77 -0.80 4.23 -11.28
CA SER A 77 -1.47 5.46 -10.84
C SER A 77 -0.66 6.22 -9.79
N GLU A 78 -0.03 5.52 -8.86
CA GLU A 78 0.79 6.14 -7.81
C GLU A 78 2.05 6.77 -8.40
N THR A 79 2.68 6.14 -9.40
CA THR A 79 3.83 6.71 -10.11
C THR A 79 3.45 8.02 -10.80
N GLU A 80 2.31 8.05 -11.49
CA GLU A 80 1.81 9.26 -12.16
C GLU A 80 1.48 10.36 -11.15
N ARG A 81 0.77 10.02 -10.07
CA ARG A 81 0.38 10.95 -9.02
C ARG A 81 1.61 11.56 -8.33
N VAL A 82 2.57 10.74 -7.93
CA VAL A 82 3.80 11.20 -7.26
C VAL A 82 4.65 12.03 -8.21
N ARG A 83 4.80 11.63 -9.48
CA ARG A 83 5.52 12.43 -10.47
C ARG A 83 4.88 13.82 -10.63
N THR A 84 3.56 13.87 -10.80
CA THR A 84 2.82 15.14 -10.94
C THR A 84 3.04 16.06 -9.75
N ILE A 85 2.97 15.51 -8.53
CA ILE A 85 3.23 16.27 -7.30
C ILE A 85 4.66 16.80 -7.31
N LEU A 86 5.67 15.93 -7.52
CA LEU A 86 7.08 16.31 -7.47
C LEU A 86 7.42 17.36 -8.55
N THR A 87 6.89 17.23 -9.76
CA THR A 87 7.07 18.23 -10.82
C THR A 87 6.43 19.57 -10.45
N SER A 88 5.23 19.56 -9.85
CA SER A 88 4.53 20.80 -9.45
C SER A 88 5.32 21.65 -8.43
N ILE A 89 6.19 21.02 -7.64
CA ILE A 89 7.02 21.66 -6.61
C ILE A 89 8.51 21.74 -6.98
N GLY A 90 8.87 21.42 -8.23
CA GLY A 90 10.24 21.53 -8.74
C GLY A 90 11.23 20.48 -8.22
N LEU A 91 10.74 19.33 -7.74
CA LEU A 91 11.55 18.21 -7.24
C LEU A 91 11.74 17.08 -8.26
N ALA A 92 11.08 17.15 -9.41
CA ALA A 92 11.28 16.23 -10.54
C ALA A 92 11.14 16.98 -11.87
N ASN A 93 11.86 16.51 -12.89
CA ASN A 93 11.82 17.05 -14.26
C ASN A 93 10.87 16.23 -15.15
#